data_AF-A0A0P9GE06-F1
#
_entry.id   AF-A0A0P9GE06-F1
#
_cell.length_a   1.000
_cell.length_b   1.000
_cell.length_c   1.000
_cell.angle_alpha   90.00
_cell.angle_beta   90.00
_cell.angle_gamma   90.00
#
_symmetry.space_group_name_H-M   'P 1'
#
loop_
_entity.id
_entity.type
_entity.pdbx_description
1 polymer ?
#
loop_
_entity_poly.entity_id
_entity_poly.type
_entity_poly.pdbx_seq_one_letter_code
_entity_poly.pdbx_strand_id
1 'polypeptide(L)'
;MEIARGLIKYGLEQRVILDCINEILKLTQVTSVNEHLFRSIDYVLKQQRLPSADALHLKTCLNTKVHKLVTLDEEHFHRAEIKQLTEVVFPEDVIAETSFA
;
A
#
# COMPACT_ATOMS: atom_id res chain seq x y z
N MET A 1 7.16 -3.52 5.56
CA MET A 1 8.16 -3.01 6.53
C MET A 1 7.63 -1.85 7.38
N GLU A 2 6.79 -0.96 6.84
CA GLU A 2 6.29 0.22 7.57
C GLU A 2 5.34 -0.14 8.72
N ILE A 3 4.48 -1.15 8.54
CA ILE A 3 3.61 -1.68 9.61
C ILE A 3 4.45 -2.08 10.84
N ALA A 4 5.50 -2.89 10.64
CA ALA A 4 6.39 -3.32 11.71
C ALA A 4 7.04 -2.13 12.44
N ARG A 5 7.55 -1.15 11.68
CA ARG A 5 8.13 0.08 12.25
C ARG A 5 7.11 0.89 13.06
N GLY A 6 5.87 1.00 12.57
CA GLY A 6 4.78 1.65 13.29
C GLY A 6 4.52 0.97 14.62
N LEU A 7 4.34 -0.36 14.63
CA LEU A 7 4.07 -1.12 15.85
C LEU A 7 5.22 -1.03 16.87
N ILE A 8 6.48 -1.06 16.41
CA ILE A 8 7.66 -0.83 17.28
C ILE A 8 7.59 0.55 17.92
N LYS A 9 7.26 1.60 17.14
CA LYS A 9 7.14 2.98 17.63
C LYS A 9 6.09 3.11 18.74
N TYR A 10 5.02 2.33 18.68
CA TYR A 10 3.98 2.29 19.72
C TYR A 10 4.31 1.34 20.89
N GLY A 11 5.53 0.79 20.94
CA GLY A 11 6.01 0.01 22.07
C GLY A 11 5.52 -1.43 22.12
N LEU A 12 5.02 -1.97 20.99
CA LEU A 12 4.64 -3.37 20.95
C LEU A 12 5.87 -4.29 21.02
N GLU A 13 5.72 -5.39 21.73
CA GLU A 13 6.75 -6.41 21.82
C GLU A 13 6.99 -7.08 20.46
N GLN A 14 8.25 -7.44 20.19
CA GLN A 14 8.66 -8.06 18.93
C GLN A 14 7.85 -9.32 18.62
N ARG A 15 7.50 -10.12 19.64
CA ARG A 15 6.69 -11.33 19.46
C ARG A 15 5.30 -11.02 18.94
N VAL A 16 4.61 -10.04 19.53
CA VAL A 16 3.29 -9.58 19.10
C VAL A 16 3.35 -9.05 17.66
N ILE A 17 4.39 -8.28 17.33
CA ILE A 17 4.59 -7.76 15.98
C ILE A 17 4.73 -8.89 14.95
N LEU A 18 5.53 -9.90 15.27
CA LEU A 18 5.72 -11.06 14.39
C LEU A 18 4.42 -11.84 14.19
N ASP A 19 3.67 -12.06 15.27
CA ASP A 19 2.38 -12.74 15.20
C ASP A 19 1.39 -11.97 14.30
N CYS A 20 1.27 -10.65 14.49
CA CYS A 20 0.43 -9.79 13.64
C CYS A 20 0.84 -9.83 12.15
N ILE A 21 2.14 -9.72 11.87
CA ILE A 21 2.65 -9.78 10.49
C ILE A 21 2.34 -11.14 9.88
N ASN A 22 2.56 -12.23 10.60
CA ASN A 22 2.31 -13.57 10.11
C ASN A 22 0.83 -13.78 9.75
N GLU A 23 -0.11 -13.28 10.57
CA GLU A 23 -1.53 -13.34 10.25
C GLU A 23 -1.87 -12.52 8.99
N ILE A 24 -1.32 -11.32 8.83
CA ILE A 24 -1.50 -10.51 7.61
C ILE A 24 -0.96 -11.26 6.38
N LEU A 25 0.21 -11.89 6.50
CA LEU A 25 0.83 -12.63 5.39
C LEU A 25 0.03 -13.88 4.98
N LYS A 26 -0.74 -14.48 5.88
CA LYS A 26 -1.66 -15.59 5.55
C LYS A 26 -2.86 -15.12 4.74
N LEU A 27 -3.32 -13.89 4.98
CA LEU A 27 -4.54 -13.34 4.40
C LEU A 27 -4.29 -12.50 3.13
N THR A 28 -3.05 -12.12 2.88
CA THR A 28 -2.71 -11.17 1.81
C THR A 28 -1.65 -11.73 0.87
N GLN A 29 -1.80 -11.48 -0.43
CA GLN A 29 -0.75 -11.74 -1.40
C GLN A 29 0.29 -10.62 -1.29
N VAL A 30 1.53 -10.98 -0.97
CA VAL A 30 2.64 -10.03 -0.91
C VAL A 30 3.43 -10.03 -2.20
N THR A 31 3.50 -8.88 -2.84
CA THR A 31 4.38 -8.66 -4.00
C THR A 31 5.77 -8.27 -3.52
N SER A 32 6.78 -9.04 -3.90
CA SER A 32 8.18 -8.69 -3.63
C SER A 32 8.60 -7.50 -4.47
N VAL A 33 9.17 -6.49 -3.81
CA VAL A 33 9.81 -5.38 -4.50
C VAL A 33 11.14 -5.86 -5.06
N ASN A 34 11.25 -5.93 -6.39
CA ASN A 34 12.51 -6.24 -7.06
C ASN A 34 13.23 -4.96 -7.51
N GLU A 35 14.50 -5.11 -7.90
CA GLU A 35 15.33 -3.99 -8.33
C GLU A 35 14.73 -3.24 -9.53
N HIS A 36 14.07 -3.96 -10.45
CA HIS A 36 13.40 -3.34 -11.58
C HIS A 36 12.24 -2.44 -11.12
N LEU A 37 11.42 -2.90 -10.17
CA LEU A 37 10.32 -2.11 -9.61
C LEU A 37 10.88 -0.86 -8.95
N PHE A 38 11.91 -1.01 -8.12
CA PHE A 38 12.57 0.11 -7.43
C PHE A 38 13.16 1.14 -8.40
N ARG A 39 13.86 0.71 -9.46
CA ARG A 39 14.39 1.64 -10.47
C ARG A 39 13.29 2.35 -11.26
N SER A 40 12.11 1.74 -11.37
CA SER A 40 10.99 2.28 -12.15
C SER A 40 10.12 3.30 -11.38
N ILE A 41 10.34 3.49 -10.08
CA ILE A 41 9.59 4.48 -9.28
C ILE A 41 10.09 5.92 -9.49
N ASP A 42 11.27 6.10 -10.08
CA ASP A 42 11.92 7.41 -10.25
C ASP A 42 11.07 8.39 -11.07
N TYR A 43 10.31 7.87 -12.04
CA TYR A 43 9.32 8.64 -12.79
C TYR A 43 8.17 9.14 -11.89
N VAL A 44 7.67 8.29 -11.01
CA VAL A 44 6.57 8.62 -10.09
C VAL A 44 7.03 9.63 -9.03
N LEU A 45 8.21 9.41 -8.45
CA LEU A 45 8.82 10.31 -7.48
C LEU A 45 9.02 11.73 -8.02
N LYS A 46 9.57 11.85 -9.24
CA LYS A 46 9.92 13.14 -9.84
C LYS A 46 8.70 13.91 -10.36
N GLN A 47 7.71 13.22 -10.91
CA GLN A 47 6.54 13.87 -11.51
C GLN A 47 5.47 14.21 -10.48
N GLN A 48 5.28 13.36 -9.47
CA GLN A 48 4.14 13.46 -8.55
C GLN A 48 4.52 13.91 -7.13
N ARG A 49 5.82 14.14 -6.86
CA ARG A 49 6.34 14.59 -5.55
C ARG A 49 5.84 13.74 -4.37
N LEU A 50 5.72 12.44 -4.61
CA LEU A 50 5.25 11.50 -3.61
C LEU A 50 6.39 11.00 -2.73
N PRO A 51 6.11 10.65 -1.46
CA PRO A 51 6.99 9.83 -0.66
C PRO A 51 7.35 8.51 -1.37
N SER A 52 8.53 7.97 -1.07
CA SER A 52 9.04 6.76 -1.74
C SER A 52 8.20 5.51 -1.51
N ALA A 53 7.55 5.39 -0.35
CA ALA A 53 6.64 4.29 -0.06
C ALA A 53 5.38 4.37 -0.95
N ASP A 54 4.77 5.55 -1.06
CA ASP A 54 3.58 5.77 -1.88
C ASP A 54 3.88 5.55 -3.36
N ALA A 55 5.00 6.10 -3.86
CA ALA A 55 5.44 5.87 -5.22
C ALA A 55 5.64 4.38 -5.55
N LEU A 56 6.12 3.60 -4.56
CA LEU A 56 6.31 2.16 -4.70
C LEU A 56 4.98 1.39 -4.69
N HIS A 57 4.03 1.75 -3.83
CA HIS A 57 2.70 1.15 -3.81
C HIS A 57 1.96 1.41 -5.13
N LEU A 58 1.98 2.65 -5.62
CA LEU A 58 1.38 3.01 -6.90
C LEU A 58 1.99 2.23 -8.06
N LYS A 59 3.32 2.15 -8.11
CA LYS A 59 3.99 1.41 -9.17
C LYS A 59 3.70 -0.09 -9.09
N THR A 60 3.54 -0.63 -7.89
CA THR A 60 3.12 -2.01 -7.66
C THR A 60 1.73 -2.25 -8.25
N CYS A 61 0.74 -1.40 -7.93
CA CYS A 61 -0.62 -1.51 -8.48
C CYS A 61 -0.65 -1.49 -10.00
N LEU A 62 0.12 -0.59 -10.62
CA LEU A 62 0.25 -0.52 -12.09
C LEU A 62 0.81 -1.80 -12.70
N ASN A 63 1.84 -2.37 -12.07
CA ASN A 63 2.47 -3.59 -12.57
C ASN A 63 1.62 -4.85 -12.34
N THR A 64 0.82 -4.89 -11.28
CA THR A 64 -0.06 -6.02 -10.94
C THR A 64 -1.46 -5.91 -11.56
N LYS A 65 -1.73 -4.85 -12.35
CA LYS A 65 -3.06 -4.54 -12.91
C LYS A 65 -4.16 -4.46 -11.84
N VAL A 66 -3.79 -4.02 -10.64
CA VAL A 66 -4.75 -3.75 -9.57
C VAL A 66 -5.34 -2.37 -9.83
N HIS A 67 -6.67 -2.34 -10.00
CA HIS A 67 -7.39 -1.12 -10.38
C HIS A 67 -8.00 -0.37 -9.20
N LYS A 68 -8.09 -1.02 -8.02
CA LYS A 68 -8.61 -0.47 -6.77
C LYS A 68 -7.48 -0.37 -5.75
N LEU A 69 -7.21 0.84 -5.27
CA LEU A 69 -6.30 1.07 -4.14
C LEU A 69 -7.13 1.37 -2.89
N VAL A 70 -6.85 0.65 -1.81
CA VAL A 70 -7.42 0.94 -0.50
C VAL A 70 -6.41 1.75 0.30
N THR A 71 -6.78 2.96 0.71
CA THR A 71 -5.90 3.87 1.45
C THR A 71 -6.68 4.70 2.48
N LEU A 72 -6.01 5.10 3.55
CA LEU A 72 -6.52 6.08 4.52
C LEU A 72 -6.17 7.53 4.13
N ASP A 73 -5.30 7.70 3.14
CA ASP A 73 -4.75 9.00 2.73
C ASP A 73 -5.21 9.37 1.33
N GLU A 74 -6.22 10.24 1.27
CA GLU A 74 -6.85 10.74 0.05
C GLU A 74 -5.98 11.76 -0.69
N GLU A 75 -5.22 12.57 0.04
CA GLU A 75 -4.56 13.77 -0.48
C GLU A 75 -3.31 13.43 -1.31
N HIS A 76 -2.51 12.46 -0.85
CA HIS A 76 -1.34 12.03 -1.61
C HIS A 76 -1.73 11.34 -2.92
N PHE A 77 -2.87 10.65 -2.96
CA PHE A 77 -3.28 9.94 -4.16
C PHE A 77 -3.91 10.86 -5.21
N HIS A 78 -4.73 11.84 -4.84
CA HIS A 78 -5.31 12.77 -5.82
C HIS A 78 -4.26 13.61 -6.55
N ARG A 79 -3.09 13.83 -5.93
CA ARG A 79 -1.93 14.47 -6.58
C ARG A 79 -1.25 13.56 -7.60
N ALA A 80 -1.46 12.26 -7.48
CA ALA A 80 -0.94 11.27 -8.39
C ALA A 80 -1.84 11.19 -9.63
N GLU A 81 -1.43 11.83 -10.73
CA GLU A 81 -2.14 11.72 -12.01
C GLU A 81 -1.96 10.31 -12.60
N ILE A 82 -2.71 9.32 -12.12
CA ILE A 82 -2.57 7.92 -12.51
C ILE A 82 -3.74 7.50 -13.38
N LYS A 83 -3.52 7.55 -14.70
CA LYS A 83 -4.52 7.22 -15.74
C LYS A 83 -5.03 5.76 -15.73
N GLN A 84 -4.52 4.89 -14.85
CA GLN A 84 -4.79 3.44 -14.86
C GLN A 84 -5.37 2.90 -13.53
N LEU A 85 -5.36 3.70 -12.47
CA LEU A 85 -6.10 3.39 -11.24
C LEU A 85 -7.46 4.04 -11.38
N THR A 86 -8.49 3.20 -11.42
CA THR A 86 -9.86 3.65 -11.70
C THR A 86 -10.64 3.94 -10.41
N GLU A 87 -10.15 3.48 -9.26
CA GLU A 87 -10.89 3.58 -8.00
C GLU A 87 -9.95 3.67 -6.79
N VAL A 88 -10.20 4.65 -5.93
CA VAL A 88 -9.62 4.77 -4.59
C VAL A 88 -10.77 4.57 -3.62
N VAL A 89 -10.58 3.68 -2.65
CA VAL A 89 -11.65 3.33 -1.71
C VAL A 89 -11.10 3.33 -0.30
N PHE A 90 -11.91 3.77 0.64
CA PHE A 90 -11.52 3.80 2.04
C PHE A 90 -11.79 2.46 2.71
N PRO A 91 -11.00 2.05 3.71
CA PRO A 91 -11.20 0.79 4.41
C PRO A 91 -12.63 0.61 4.95
N GLU A 92 -13.24 1.67 5.47
CA GLU A 92 -14.61 1.68 5.98
C GLU A 92 -15.65 1.25 4.93
N ASP A 93 -15.47 1.68 3.68
CA ASP A 93 -16.38 1.35 2.58
C ASP A 93 -16.21 -0.12 2.16
N VAL A 94 -14.97 -0.62 2.16
CA VAL A 94 -14.66 -2.03 1.86
C VAL A 94 -15.19 -2.98 2.94
N ILE A 95 -15.09 -2.57 4.21
CA ILE A 95 -15.62 -3.35 5.34
C ILE A 95 -17.15 -3.42 5.27
N ALA A 96 -17.82 -2.32 4.91
CA ALA A 96 -19.27 -2.32 4.71
C ALA A 96 -19.71 -3.27 3.58
N GLU A 97 -19.00 -3.29 2.45
CA GLU A 97 -19.28 -4.17 1.31
C GLU A 97 -19.09 -5.67 1.64
N THR A 98 -18.13 -5.99 2.49
CA THR A 98 -17.82 -7.38 2.88
C THR A 98 -18.68 -7.91 4.02
N SER A 99 -19.40 -7.03 4.74
CA SER A 99 -20.25 -7.39 5.88
C SER A 99 -21.65 -7.91 5.47
N PHE A 100 -21.96 -7.96 4.17
CA PHE A 100 -23.24 -8.42 3.63
C PHE A 100 -23.12 -9.56 2.59
N ALA A 101 -21.96 -10.21 2.49
CA ALA A 101 -21.71 -11.32 1.56
C ALA A 101 -21.59 -12.68 2.27
#